data_AF-A0A524JZU3-F1
#
_entry.id   AF-A0A524JZU3-F1
#
_cell.length_a   1.000
_cell.length_b   1.000
_cell.length_c   1.000
_cell.angle_alpha   90.00
_cell.angle_beta   90.00
_cell.angle_gamma   90.00
#
_symmetry.space_group_name_H-M   'P 1'
#
loop_
_entity.id
_entity.type
_entity.pdbx_description
1 polymer ?
#
loop_
_entity_poly.entity_id
_entity_poly.type
_entity_poly.pdbx_seq_one_letter_code
_entity_poly.pdbx_strand_id
1 'polypeptide(L)'
;AALERIATLGRVYYLPLAGGQSENLTITRFEQESGMIRQGGLARYVTAVSNSGQKAVERVTVTLYKGEDVVDQRILPKIEPGNTGSTR
;
A
#
# COMPACT_ATOMS: atom_id res chain seq x y z
N ALA A 1 12.35 -16.60 34.80
CA ALA A 1 13.16 -15.37 34.94
C ALA A 1 13.28 -14.56 33.64
N ALA A 2 14.04 -14.96 32.60
CA ALA A 2 14.20 -14.14 31.38
C ALA A 2 12.93 -14.11 30.49
N LEU A 3 12.25 -15.25 30.35
CA LEU A 3 11.04 -15.38 29.51
C LEU A 3 9.84 -14.60 30.08
N GLU A 4 9.68 -14.55 31.39
CA GLU A 4 8.62 -13.79 32.08
C GLU A 4 8.80 -12.28 31.92
N ARG A 5 10.05 -11.78 31.94
CA ARG A 5 10.35 -10.36 31.67
C ARG A 5 10.00 -9.94 30.25
N ILE A 6 10.25 -10.81 29.27
CA ILE A 6 9.87 -10.58 27.87
C ILE A 6 8.34 -10.52 27.74
N ALA A 7 7.62 -11.41 28.45
CA ALA A 7 6.16 -11.43 28.43
C ALA A 7 5.53 -10.16 29.05
N THR A 8 6.16 -9.54 30.06
CA THR A 8 5.68 -8.29 30.67
C THR A 8 6.03 -7.02 29.90
N LEU A 9 7.08 -7.04 29.07
CA LEU A 9 7.58 -5.86 28.36
C LEU A 9 7.18 -5.81 26.89
N GLY A 10 6.89 -6.97 26.27
CA GLY A 10 6.48 -7.06 24.88
C GLY A 10 4.96 -7.09 24.74
N ARG A 11 4.37 -6.07 24.11
CA ARG A 11 3.05 -6.26 23.50
C ARG A 11 3.22 -7.16 22.28
N VAL A 12 2.80 -8.41 22.42
CA VAL A 12 2.76 -9.35 21.29
C VAL A 12 1.49 -9.06 20.50
N TYR A 13 1.66 -8.50 19.31
CA TYR A 13 0.57 -8.35 18.35
C TYR A 13 0.56 -9.58 17.44
N TYR A 14 -0.54 -10.31 17.43
CA TYR A 14 -0.80 -11.33 16.43
C TYR A 14 -1.45 -10.65 15.23
N LEU A 15 -0.70 -10.48 14.15
CA LEU A 15 -1.27 -10.10 12.87
C LEU A 15 -1.55 -11.40 12.10
N PRO A 16 -2.81 -11.82 11.93
CA PRO A 16 -3.11 -12.97 11.10
C PRO A 16 -2.64 -12.67 9.69
N LEU A 17 -1.60 -13.38 9.26
CA LEU A 17 -1.26 -13.42 7.84
C LEU A 17 -2.42 -14.16 7.18
N ALA A 18 -3.15 -13.46 6.32
CA ALA A 18 -4.16 -14.10 5.50
C ALA A 18 -3.50 -15.30 4.81
N GLY A 19 -4.14 -16.48 4.89
CA GLY A 19 -3.51 -17.77 4.59
C GLY A 19 -2.78 -17.75 3.25
N GLY A 20 -1.77 -18.60 3.05
CA GLY A 20 -0.75 -18.51 1.97
C GLY A 20 -1.22 -18.32 0.52
N GLN A 21 -2.52 -18.25 0.26
CA GLN A 21 -3.13 -17.88 -1.02
C GLN A 21 -3.74 -16.47 -1.06
N SER A 22 -3.63 -15.67 0.00
CA SER A 22 -4.20 -14.32 0.05
C SER A 22 -3.37 -13.32 -0.72
N GLU A 23 -4.06 -12.42 -1.43
CA GLU A 23 -3.48 -11.16 -1.88
C GLU A 23 -2.97 -10.38 -0.66
N ASN A 24 -1.81 -9.76 -0.80
CA ASN A 24 -1.21 -8.94 0.24
C ASN A 24 -0.57 -7.72 -0.42
N LEU A 25 -1.44 -6.82 -0.87
CA LEU A 25 -1.07 -5.56 -1.50
C LEU A 25 -1.04 -4.44 -0.46
N THR A 26 0.00 -3.61 -0.48
CA THR A 26 0.15 -2.48 0.43
C THR A 26 0.64 -1.25 -0.33
N ILE A 27 0.06 -0.08 -0.07
CA ILE A 27 0.62 1.19 -0.54
C ILE A 27 1.88 1.47 0.28
N THR A 28 3.04 1.43 -0.36
CA THR A 28 4.35 1.66 0.28
C THR A 28 4.89 3.07 0.08
N ARG A 29 4.32 3.81 -0.88
CA ARG A 29 4.65 5.22 -1.11
C ARG A 29 3.41 5.95 -1.62
N PHE A 30 3.15 7.13 -1.08
CA PHE A 30 2.17 8.07 -1.61
C PHE A 30 2.68 9.48 -1.38
N GLU A 31 3.06 10.16 -2.45
CA GLU A 31 3.72 11.45 -2.39
C GLU A 31 3.23 12.37 -3.50
N GLN A 32 3.19 13.66 -3.21
CA GLN A 32 2.95 14.67 -4.22
C GLN A 32 4.23 14.85 -5.04
N GLU A 33 4.16 14.52 -6.33
CA GLU A 33 5.26 14.74 -7.29
C GLU A 33 5.26 16.19 -7.78
N SER A 34 4.08 16.82 -7.87
CA SER A 34 4.01 18.25 -8.17
C SER A 34 4.58 19.07 -7.01
N GLY A 35 5.28 20.16 -7.30
CA GLY A 35 5.69 21.14 -6.29
C GLY A 35 4.51 21.91 -5.70
N MET A 36 4.72 23.15 -5.29
CA MET A 36 3.65 24.00 -4.74
C MET A 36 2.45 24.10 -5.69
N ILE A 37 1.26 23.74 -5.21
CA ILE A 37 0.02 23.80 -5.98
C ILE A 37 -0.62 25.16 -5.78
N ARG A 38 -0.81 25.90 -6.89
CA ARG A 38 -1.62 27.12 -6.88
C ARG A 38 -3.10 26.77 -6.99
N GLN A 39 -3.98 27.67 -6.55
CA GLN A 39 -5.41 27.52 -6.74
C GLN A 39 -5.75 27.30 -8.23
N GLY A 40 -6.50 26.23 -8.52
CA GLY A 40 -6.82 25.80 -9.89
C GLY A 40 -5.72 24.99 -10.60
N GLY A 41 -4.55 24.78 -9.96
CA GLY A 41 -3.48 23.95 -10.48
C GLY A 41 -3.76 22.45 -10.35
N LEU A 42 -3.18 21.66 -11.26
CA LEU A 42 -3.24 20.20 -11.20
C LEU A 42 -2.17 19.66 -10.25
N ALA A 43 -2.61 18.91 -9.24
CA ALA A 43 -1.73 18.14 -8.37
C ALA A 43 -1.35 16.82 -9.06
N ARG A 44 -0.08 16.43 -8.98
CA ARG A 44 0.39 15.11 -9.43
C ARG A 44 0.89 14.33 -8.24
N TYR A 45 0.51 13.06 -8.17
CA TYR A 45 0.91 12.16 -7.11
C TYR A 45 1.56 10.92 -7.69
N VAL A 46 2.59 10.43 -7.02
CA VAL A 46 3.16 9.12 -7.27
C VAL A 46 2.72 8.18 -6.17
N THR A 47 2.25 7.00 -6.56
CA THR A 47 1.89 5.93 -5.62
C THR A 47 2.68 4.68 -5.95
N ALA A 48 3.19 3.99 -4.93
CA ALA A 48 3.81 2.68 -5.07
C ALA A 48 2.99 1.64 -4.30
N VAL A 49 2.71 0.51 -4.94
CA VAL A 49 1.97 -0.62 -4.37
C VAL A 49 2.87 -1.85 -4.40
N SER A 50 3.15 -2.41 -3.23
CA SER A 50 3.95 -3.62 -3.07
C SER A 50 3.06 -4.84 -2.87
N ASN A 51 3.42 -5.95 -3.53
CA ASN A 51 2.81 -7.25 -3.31
C ASN A 51 3.72 -8.09 -2.40
N SER A 52 3.36 -8.20 -1.13
CA SER A 52 4.01 -9.10 -0.15
C SER A 52 3.35 -10.47 -0.07
N GLY A 53 2.45 -10.79 -1.01
CA GLY A 53 1.76 -12.07 -1.12
C GLY A 53 2.60 -13.12 -1.84
N GLN A 54 2.05 -14.34 -1.96
CA GLN A 54 2.74 -15.45 -2.63
C GLN A 54 2.34 -15.63 -4.10
N LYS A 55 1.35 -14.88 -4.59
CA LYS A 55 0.86 -14.94 -5.98
C LYS A 55 0.90 -13.57 -6.62
N ALA A 56 1.07 -13.56 -7.94
CA ALA A 56 0.90 -12.35 -8.71
C ALA A 56 -0.55 -11.87 -8.62
N VAL A 57 -0.75 -10.56 -8.56
CA VAL A 57 -2.08 -9.95 -8.64
C VAL A 57 -2.17 -9.18 -9.95
N GLU A 58 -3.21 -9.45 -10.72
CA GLU A 58 -3.46 -8.81 -12.01
C GLU A 58 -4.51 -7.70 -11.88
N ARG A 59 -4.41 -6.70 -12.76
CA ARG A 59 -5.38 -5.59 -12.87
C ARG A 59 -5.66 -4.90 -11.53
N VAL A 60 -4.61 -4.59 -10.78
CA VAL A 60 -4.71 -3.91 -9.47
C VAL A 60 -5.21 -2.48 -9.67
N THR A 61 -6.43 -2.22 -9.21
CA THR A 61 -7.03 -0.89 -9.26
C THR A 61 -6.61 -0.07 -8.04
N VAL A 62 -5.96 1.05 -8.29
CA VAL A 62 -5.56 2.04 -7.28
C VAL A 62 -6.46 3.26 -7.45
N THR A 63 -7.25 3.57 -6.42
CA THR A 63 -8.20 4.68 -6.45
C THR A 63 -7.77 5.74 -5.44
N LEU A 64 -7.66 7.00 -5.89
CA LEU A 64 -7.38 8.14 -5.04
C LEU A 64 -8.68 8.83 -4.66
N TYR A 65 -8.87 9.03 -3.36
CA TYR A 65 -10.03 9.71 -2.79
C TYR A 65 -9.61 11.03 -2.17
N LYS A 66 -10.51 12.04 -2.27
CA LYS A 66 -10.45 13.27 -1.49
C LYS A 66 -11.72 13.37 -0.65
N GLY A 67 -11.62 12.92 0.61
CA GLY A 67 -12.82 12.66 1.41
C GLY A 67 -13.54 11.43 0.85
N GLU A 68 -14.80 11.58 0.48
CA GLU A 68 -15.60 10.50 -0.13
C GLU A 68 -15.55 10.52 -1.66
N ASP A 69 -15.06 11.59 -2.27
CA ASP A 69 -15.02 11.74 -3.73
C ASP A 69 -13.83 11.00 -4.34
N VAL A 70 -14.09 10.21 -5.39
CA VAL A 70 -13.05 9.63 -6.24
C VAL A 70 -12.50 10.73 -7.15
N VAL A 71 -11.20 11.00 -7.05
CA VAL A 71 -10.54 12.06 -7.83
C VAL A 71 -9.57 11.54 -8.90
N ASP A 72 -9.06 10.31 -8.76
CA ASP A 72 -8.30 9.61 -9.79
C ASP A 72 -8.43 8.09 -9.61
N GLN A 73 -8.27 7.34 -10.69
CA GLN A 73 -8.22 5.88 -10.66
C GLN A 73 -7.27 5.36 -11.73
N ARG A 74 -6.37 4.47 -11.31
CA ARG A 74 -5.35 3.85 -12.17
C ARG A 74 -5.36 2.35 -12.01
N ILE A 75 -4.91 1.66 -13.06
CA ILE A 75 -4.81 0.20 -13.07
C ILE A 75 -3.36 -0.17 -13.29
N LEU A 76 -2.79 -0.92 -12.35
CA LEU A 76 -1.52 -1.60 -12.51
C LEU A 76 -1.79 -2.97 -13.16
N PRO A 77 -1.24 -3.26 -14.35
CA PRO A 77 -1.59 -4.47 -15.09
C PRO A 77 -1.30 -5.76 -14.32
N LYS A 78 -0.16 -5.82 -13.62
CA LYS A 78 0.26 -6.97 -12.83
C LYS A 78 1.31 -6.55 -11.80
N ILE A 79 1.28 -7.16 -10.62
CA ILE A 79 2.34 -7.05 -9.61
C ILE A 79 2.73 -8.45 -9.14
N GLU A 80 3.95 -8.87 -9.49
CA GLU A 80 4.51 -10.16 -9.07
C GLU A 80 4.76 -10.21 -7.55
N PRO A 81 4.82 -11.39 -6.93
CA PRO A 81 5.24 -11.56 -5.53
C PRO A 81 6.59 -10.88 -5.25
N GLY A 82 6.66 -10.13 -4.16
CA GLY A 82 7.85 -9.39 -3.73
C GLY A 82 8.14 -8.10 -4.51
N ASN A 83 7.39 -7.82 -5.58
CA ASN A 83 7.62 -6.65 -6.42
C ASN A 83 6.72 -5.46 -6.05
N THR A 84 7.10 -4.29 -6.57
CA THR A 84 6.37 -3.04 -6.39
C THR A 84 6.00 -2.45 -7.75
N GLY A 85 4.72 -2.15 -7.96
CA GLY A 85 4.24 -1.38 -9.11
C GLY A 85 4.02 0.08 -8.72
N SER A 86 4.08 1.01 -9.68
CA SER A 86 3.87 2.44 -9.42
C SER A 86 2.90 3.08 -10.41
N THR A 87 2.05 3.98 -9.93
CA THR A 87 1.20 4.85 -10.75
C THR A 87 1.76 6.27 -10.76
N ARG A 88 1.63 6.96 -11.90
CA ARG A 88 1.96 8.37 -12.13
C ARG A 88 0.84 9.07 -12.88
#